data_AF-A0A4Y7PHN7-F1
#
_entry.id   AF-A0A4Y7PHN7-F1
#
_cell.length_a   1.000
_cell.length_b   1.000
_cell.length_c   1.000
_cell.angle_alpha   90.00
_cell.angle_beta   90.00
_cell.angle_gamma   90.00
#
_symmetry.space_group_name_H-M   'P 1'
#
loop_
_entity.id
_entity.type
_entity.pdbx_description
1 polymer ?
#
loop_
_entity_poly.entity_id
_entity_poly.type
_entity_poly.pdbx_seq_one_letter_code
_entity_poly.pdbx_strand_id
1 'polypeptide(L)'
;MINGVIYMHRIADGKVEGGTRRIIKLLQELFGSTDLRRVVIVTTWWDKVDGKLAVERETQLRDGKSLFKPMLTAGAKMMRHEMRHDQGFSSAQRVLNHLLRLNTLDLEIQAQLVKDEKIRTERHFFLRWLRFF
;
A
#
# COMPACT_ATOMS: atom_id res chain seq x y z
N MET A 1 12.73 3.08 7.63
CA MET A 1 11.96 2.75 6.41
C MET A 1 10.49 3.00 6.67
N ILE A 2 9.77 3.56 5.69
CA ILE A 2 8.30 3.69 5.74
C ILE A 2 7.71 2.48 4.99
N ASN A 3 6.92 1.67 5.68
CA ASN A 3 6.46 0.38 5.14
C ASN A 3 5.24 0.52 4.20
N GLY A 4 4.57 1.67 4.25
CA GLY A 4 3.42 2.02 3.43
C GLY A 4 2.59 3.11 4.08
N VAL A 5 1.55 3.57 3.38
CA VAL A 5 0.64 4.59 3.90
C VAL A 5 -0.78 4.06 3.89
N ILE A 6 -1.48 4.26 5.00
CA ILE A 6 -2.92 4.06 5.12
C ILE A 6 -3.60 5.38 4.81
N TYR A 7 -4.49 5.37 3.81
CA TYR A 7 -5.41 6.47 3.56
C TYR A 7 -6.82 6.05 3.96
N MET A 8 -7.44 6.74 4.92
CA MET A 8 -8.78 6.39 5.41
C MET A 8 -9.85 7.24 4.74
N HIS A 9 -10.93 6.60 4.30
CA HIS A 9 -12.10 7.27 3.72
C HIS A 9 -13.38 6.73 4.36
N ARG A 10 -14.35 7.60 4.62
CA ARG A 10 -15.64 7.16 5.19
C ARG A 10 -16.56 6.76 4.05
N ILE A 11 -17.17 5.58 4.12
CA ILE A 11 -18.16 5.16 3.13
C ILE A 11 -19.47 5.98 3.21
N ALA A 12 -19.65 6.69 4.32
CA ALA A 12 -20.71 7.66 4.52
C ALA A 12 -20.62 8.87 3.57
N ASP A 13 -19.42 9.20 3.11
CA ASP A 13 -19.19 10.34 2.22
C ASP A 13 -19.44 9.89 0.77
N GLY A 14 -20.52 10.39 0.16
CA GLY A 14 -20.92 9.98 -1.20
C GLY A 14 -19.98 10.44 -2.31
N LYS A 15 -18.95 11.25 -2.00
CA LYS A 15 -17.94 11.73 -2.95
C LYS A 15 -16.59 11.87 -2.27
N VAL A 16 -15.54 11.63 -3.05
CA VAL A 16 -14.18 11.97 -2.68
C VAL A 16 -14.04 13.51 -2.68
N GLU A 17 -13.99 14.13 -1.51
CA GLU A 17 -13.85 15.59 -1.37
C GLU A 17 -12.56 16.13 -2.00
N GLY A 18 -12.58 17.40 -2.44
CA GLY A 18 -11.45 18.07 -3.10
C GLY A 18 -10.13 18.02 -2.32
N GLY A 19 -10.17 17.91 -0.98
CA GLY A 19 -8.98 17.71 -0.14
C GLY A 19 -8.20 16.42 -0.44
N THR A 20 -8.90 15.38 -0.91
CA THR A 20 -8.29 14.10 -1.28
C THR A 20 -7.34 14.24 -2.47
N ARG A 21 -7.55 15.21 -3.37
CA ARG A 21 -6.62 15.47 -4.50
C ARG A 21 -5.24 15.86 -4.02
N ARG A 22 -5.17 16.70 -2.98
CA ARG A 22 -3.89 17.16 -2.40
C ARG A 22 -3.16 15.99 -1.76
N ILE A 23 -3.87 15.16 -1.01
CA ILE A 23 -3.31 13.95 -0.40
C ILE A 23 -2.81 12.98 -1.47
N ILE A 24 -3.56 12.75 -2.54
CA ILE A 24 -3.15 11.85 -3.61
C ILE A 24 -1.91 12.38 -4.33
N LYS A 25 -1.85 13.69 -4.60
CA LYS A 25 -0.67 14.32 -5.18
C LYS A 25 0.55 14.13 -4.29
N LEU A 26 0.41 14.36 -2.98
CA LEU A 26 1.46 14.09 -1.99
C LEU A 26 1.89 12.62 -1.99
N LEU A 27 0.95 11.67 -2.06
CA LEU A 27 1.26 10.23 -2.11
C LEU A 27 2.03 9.87 -3.40
N GLN A 28 1.64 10.43 -4.53
CA GLN A 28 2.34 10.24 -5.81
C GLN A 28 3.75 10.85 -5.79
N GLU A 29 3.93 12.00 -5.15
CA GLU A 29 5.25 12.62 -4.97
C GLU A 29 6.15 11.80 -4.04
N LEU A 30 5.58 11.20 -2.98
CA LEU A 30 6.34 10.40 -2.00
C LEU A 30 6.76 9.03 -2.54
N PHE A 31 5.90 8.35 -3.30
CA PHE A 31 6.12 6.97 -3.76
C PHE A 31 6.47 6.85 -5.24
N GLY A 32 6.47 7.96 -5.99
CA GLY A 32 6.48 7.94 -7.44
C GLY A 32 5.08 7.70 -8.00
N SER A 33 4.72 8.42 -9.07
CA SER A 33 3.37 8.43 -9.63
C SER A 33 2.91 7.08 -10.22
N THR A 34 3.85 6.17 -10.47
CA THR A 34 3.61 4.90 -11.17
C THR A 34 3.57 3.68 -10.25
N ASP A 35 3.91 3.82 -8.96
CA ASP A 35 3.98 2.68 -8.03
C ASP A 35 3.35 3.01 -6.67
N LEU A 36 2.03 2.87 -6.59
CA LEU A 36 1.28 3.06 -5.36
C LEU A 36 1.00 1.74 -4.64
N ARG A 37 1.78 0.66 -4.90
CA ARG A 37 1.63 -0.64 -4.22
C ARG A 37 1.75 -0.58 -2.70
N ARG A 38 2.38 0.47 -2.17
CA ARG A 38 2.52 0.76 -0.73
C ARG A 38 1.37 1.56 -0.13
N VAL A 39 0.37 1.93 -0.93
CA VAL A 39 -0.79 2.69 -0.47
C VAL A 39 -1.98 1.76 -0.26
N VAL A 40 -2.54 1.79 0.95
CA VAL A 40 -3.75 1.06 1.30
C VAL A 40 -4.85 2.05 1.62
N ILE A 41 -5.89 2.07 0.79
CA ILE A 41 -7.12 2.83 1.01
C ILE A 41 -8.03 2.01 1.91
N VAL A 42 -8.35 2.52 3.09
CA VAL A 42 -9.21 1.86 4.07
C VAL A 42 -10.55 2.58 4.15
N THR A 43 -11.63 1.90 3.76
CA THR A 43 -12.99 2.44 3.89
C THR A 43 -13.56 2.14 5.28
N THR A 44 -14.13 3.15 5.94
CA THR A 44 -14.61 3.11 7.32
C THR A 44 -16.10 3.46 7.42
N TRP A 45 -16.68 3.32 8.62
CA TRP A 45 -18.07 3.69 8.95
C TRP A 45 -19.12 2.88 8.17
N TRP A 46 -18.80 1.62 7.89
CA TRP A 46 -19.71 0.69 7.24
C TRP A 46 -20.96 0.38 8.07
N ASP A 47 -20.90 0.55 9.40
CA ASP A 47 -22.00 0.42 10.34
C ASP A 47 -22.92 1.66 10.40
N LYS A 48 -22.54 2.77 9.75
CA LYS A 48 -23.29 4.04 9.77
C LYS A 48 -24.12 4.28 8.50
N VAL A 49 -24.08 3.37 7.55
CA VAL A 49 -24.77 3.48 6.25
C VAL A 49 -25.50 2.18 5.99
N ASP A 50 -26.66 2.26 5.32
CA ASP A 50 -27.34 1.07 4.81
C ASP A 50 -26.37 0.21 3.98
N GLY A 51 -26.42 -1.12 4.17
CA GLY A 51 -25.45 -2.03 3.59
C GLY A 51 -25.46 -2.03 2.07
N LYS A 52 -26.64 -1.90 1.44
CA LYS A 52 -26.75 -1.84 -0.02
C LYS A 52 -26.17 -0.54 -0.54
N LEU A 53 -26.52 0.58 0.10
CA LEU A 53 -25.95 1.90 -0.25
C LEU A 53 -24.43 1.94 -0.05
N ALA A 54 -23.90 1.32 0.99
CA ALA A 54 -22.46 1.26 1.25
C ALA A 54 -21.71 0.49 0.14
N VAL A 55 -22.27 -0.63 -0.33
CA VAL A 55 -21.71 -1.41 -1.44
C VAL A 55 -21.78 -0.64 -2.77
N GLU A 56 -22.89 0.05 -3.03
CA GLU A 56 -23.02 0.91 -4.22
C GLU A 56 -21.96 2.02 -4.21
N ARG A 57 -21.75 2.66 -3.06
CA ARG A 57 -20.72 3.70 -2.90
C ARG A 57 -19.32 3.15 -3.03
N GLU A 58 -19.02 1.97 -2.50
CA GLU A 58 -17.72 1.34 -2.68
C GLU A 58 -17.43 1.08 -4.16
N THR A 59 -18.44 0.59 -4.91
CA THR A 59 -18.34 0.40 -6.35
C THR A 59 -18.08 1.74 -7.06
N GLN A 60 -18.80 2.80 -6.70
CA GLN A 60 -18.55 4.14 -7.26
C GLN A 60 -17.16 4.68 -6.93
N LEU A 61 -16.66 4.43 -5.72
CA LEU A 61 -15.32 4.79 -5.28
C LEU A 61 -14.26 3.99 -6.05
N ARG A 62 -14.50 2.72 -6.36
CA ARG A 62 -13.56 1.86 -7.08
C ARG A 62 -13.53 2.14 -8.59
N ASP A 63 -14.71 2.21 -9.20
CA ASP A 63 -14.87 2.10 -10.66
C ASP A 63 -15.33 3.40 -11.32
N GLY A 64 -15.91 4.32 -10.53
CA GLY A 64 -16.42 5.60 -10.99
C GLY A 64 -15.34 6.61 -11.35
N LYS A 65 -15.74 7.87 -11.56
CA LYS A 65 -14.83 9.01 -11.81
C LYS A 65 -14.15 9.52 -10.53
N SER A 66 -13.97 8.65 -9.54
CA SER A 66 -13.32 8.97 -8.29
C SER A 66 -11.80 9.11 -8.51
N LEU A 67 -11.11 9.68 -7.53
CA LEU A 67 -9.65 9.73 -7.54
C LEU A 67 -8.99 8.40 -7.19
N PHE A 68 -9.75 7.43 -6.66
CA PHE A 68 -9.20 6.14 -6.26
C PHE A 68 -8.98 5.22 -7.44
N LYS A 69 -9.82 5.28 -8.49
CA LYS A 69 -9.64 4.42 -9.67
C LYS A 69 -8.21 4.51 -10.25
N PRO A 70 -7.64 5.70 -10.53
CA PRO A 70 -6.25 5.81 -10.95
C PRO A 70 -5.25 5.24 -9.94
N MET A 71 -5.48 5.40 -8.63
CA MET A 71 -4.58 4.86 -7.61
C MET A 71 -4.59 3.33 -7.59
N LEU A 72 -5.78 2.73 -7.71
CA LEU A 72 -5.95 1.29 -7.78
C LEU A 72 -5.31 0.72 -9.04
N THR A 73 -5.41 1.41 -10.18
CA THR A 73 -4.69 1.06 -11.41
C THR A 73 -3.17 1.13 -11.22
N ALA A 74 -2.67 2.09 -10.43
CA ALA A 74 -1.26 2.22 -10.07
C ALA A 74 -0.81 1.26 -8.94
N GLY A 75 -1.63 0.27 -8.56
CA GLY A 75 -1.27 -0.80 -7.64
C GLY A 75 -1.71 -0.61 -6.18
N ALA A 76 -2.36 0.51 -5.84
CA ALA A 76 -2.91 0.69 -4.49
C ALA A 76 -3.97 -0.38 -4.17
N LYS A 77 -4.11 -0.71 -2.88
CA LYS A 77 -5.10 -1.69 -2.40
C LYS A 77 -6.25 -0.96 -1.71
N MET A 78 -7.50 -1.37 -1.97
CA MET A 78 -8.65 -0.93 -1.17
C MET A 78 -9.11 -2.06 -0.23
N MET A 79 -9.33 -1.74 1.04
CA MET A 79 -9.75 -2.66 2.09
C MET A 79 -10.86 -2.03 2.95
N ARG A 80 -11.76 -2.85 3.49
CA ARG A 80 -12.84 -2.40 4.37
C ARG A 80 -12.45 -2.55 5.84
N HIS A 81 -12.69 -1.51 6.63
CA HIS A 81 -12.64 -1.54 8.10
C HIS A 81 -14.06 -1.43 8.63
N GLU A 82 -14.59 -2.56 9.09
CA GLU A 82 -16.00 -2.74 9.43
C GLU A 82 -16.12 -3.02 10.93
N MET A 83 -17.00 -2.28 11.61
CA MET A 83 -17.33 -2.50 13.03
C MET A 83 -18.33 -3.65 13.13
N ARG A 84 -17.83 -4.89 13.04
CA ARG A 84 -18.61 -6.12 13.21
C ARG A 84 -18.65 -6.54 14.69
N HIS A 85 -19.04 -7.78 14.97
CA HIS A 85 -19.13 -8.36 16.33
C HIS A 85 -17.83 -8.25 17.15
N ASP A 86 -16.68 -8.15 16.50
CA ASP A 86 -15.36 -8.04 17.11
C ASP A 86 -14.85 -6.58 17.23
N GLN A 87 -15.75 -5.60 17.14
CA GLN A 87 -15.42 -4.16 17.22
C GLN A 87 -14.34 -3.74 16.19
N GLY A 88 -14.29 -4.42 15.05
CA GLY A 88 -13.37 -4.11 13.95
C GLY A 88 -11.96 -4.66 14.11
N PHE A 89 -11.66 -5.40 15.18
CA PHE A 89 -10.33 -5.97 15.45
C PHE A 89 -9.80 -6.81 14.27
N SER A 90 -10.59 -7.76 13.75
CA SER A 90 -10.16 -8.61 12.65
C SER A 90 -9.90 -7.81 11.37
N SER A 91 -10.68 -6.76 11.10
CA SER A 91 -10.50 -5.94 9.91
C SER A 91 -9.26 -5.06 10.00
N ALA A 92 -8.98 -4.47 11.17
CA ALA A 92 -7.74 -3.74 11.44
C ALA A 92 -6.52 -4.67 11.32
N GLN A 93 -6.60 -5.87 11.91
CA GLN A 93 -5.53 -6.86 11.81
C GLN A 93 -5.27 -7.29 10.36
N ARG A 94 -6.31 -7.44 9.53
CA ARG A 94 -6.15 -7.72 8.09
C ARG A 94 -5.41 -6.60 7.37
N VAL A 95 -5.72 -5.33 7.65
CA VAL A 95 -5.03 -4.18 7.06
C VAL A 95 -3.56 -4.14 7.47
N LEU A 96 -3.28 -4.30 8.77
CA LEU A 96 -1.91 -4.31 9.29
C LEU A 96 -1.09 -5.48 8.71
N ASN A 97 -1.65 -6.69 8.69
CA ASN A 97 -1.01 -7.85 8.10
C ASN A 97 -0.70 -7.66 6.61
N HIS A 98 -1.57 -6.96 5.87
CA HIS A 98 -1.30 -6.63 4.48
C HIS A 98 -0.08 -5.72 4.33
N LEU A 99 -0.01 -4.64 5.11
CA LEU A 99 1.12 -3.70 5.08
C LEU A 99 2.44 -4.34 5.49
N LEU A 100 2.43 -5.19 6.53
CA LEU A 100 3.62 -5.90 6.98
C LEU A 100 4.20 -6.82 5.90
N ARG A 101 3.34 -7.46 5.08
CA ARG A 101 3.77 -8.31 3.96
C ARG A 101 4.38 -7.53 2.79
N LEU A 102 4.05 -6.25 2.64
CA LEU A 102 4.70 -5.42 1.61
C LEU A 102 6.19 -5.25 1.92
N ASN A 103 6.58 -5.19 3.20
CA ASN A 103 7.97 -5.08 3.62
C ASN A 103 8.76 -6.39 3.43
N THR A 104 8.14 -7.55 3.65
CA THR A 104 8.85 -8.84 3.51
C THR A 104 9.26 -9.12 2.07
N LEU A 105 8.44 -8.72 1.09
CA LEU A 105 8.74 -8.88 -0.34
C LEU A 105 9.87 -7.96 -0.81
N ASP A 106 10.00 -6.75 -0.26
CA ASP A 106 11.10 -5.85 -0.60
C ASP A 106 12.41 -6.18 0.10
N LEU A 107 12.34 -6.73 1.32
CA LEU A 107 13.53 -7.20 2.02
C LEU A 107 14.20 -8.37 1.28
N GLU A 108 13.46 -9.23 0.58
CA GLU A 108 14.04 -10.27 -0.26
C GLU A 108 14.87 -9.67 -1.41
N ILE A 109 14.32 -8.66 -2.10
CA ILE A 109 15.02 -7.95 -3.19
C ILE A 109 16.24 -7.18 -2.65
N GLN A 110 16.12 -6.53 -1.49
CA GLN A 110 17.23 -5.80 -0.85
C GLN A 110 18.31 -6.76 -0.31
N ALA A 111 17.93 -7.93 0.22
CA ALA A 111 18.87 -8.96 0.63
C ALA A 111 19.65 -9.54 -0.56
N GLN A 112 19.02 -9.60 -1.75
CA GLN A 112 19.69 -10.00 -2.98
C GLN A 112 20.83 -9.04 -3.37
N LEU A 113 20.60 -7.72 -3.27
CA LEU A 113 21.63 -6.72 -3.58
C LEU A 113 22.83 -6.78 -2.62
N VAL A 114 22.58 -7.01 -1.32
CA VAL A 114 23.65 -7.14 -0.32
C VAL A 114 24.44 -8.45 -0.51
N LYS A 115 23.79 -9.53 -0.96
CA LYS A 115 24.49 -10.78 -1.31
C LYS A 115 25.36 -10.61 -2.56
N ASP A 116 24.86 -9.92 -3.58
CA ASP A 116 25.62 -9.71 -4.82
C ASP A 116 26.84 -8.78 -4.62
N GLU A 117 26.74 -7.76 -3.75
CA GLU A 117 27.91 -6.95 -3.38
C GLU A 117 28.95 -7.73 -2.59
N LYS A 118 28.53 -8.63 -1.67
CA LYS A 118 29.46 -9.52 -0.96
C LYS A 118 30.19 -10.46 -1.92
N ILE A 119 29.46 -11.06 -2.87
CA ILE A 119 30.04 -11.96 -3.87
C ILE A 119 30.98 -11.21 -4.83
N ARG A 120 30.64 -9.97 -5.22
CA ARG A 120 31.50 -9.15 -6.10
C ARG A 120 32.77 -8.69 -5.39
N THR A 121 32.69 -8.39 -4.10
CA THR A 121 33.85 -8.03 -3.27
C THR A 121 34.75 -9.23 -3.04
N GLU A 122 34.20 -10.42 -2.76
CA GLU A 122 34.99 -11.65 -2.59
C GLU A 122 35.67 -12.10 -3.89
N ARG A 123 35.01 -12.00 -5.06
CA ARG A 123 35.66 -12.28 -6.36
C ARG A 123 36.80 -11.31 -6.67
N HIS A 124 36.67 -10.03 -6.30
CA HIS A 124 37.71 -9.04 -6.52
C HIS A 124 38.91 -9.23 -5.56
N PHE A 125 38.66 -9.68 -4.33
CA PHE A 125 39.71 -10.08 -3.40
C PHE A 125 40.43 -11.36 -3.84
N PHE A 126 39.70 -12.38 -4.32
CA PHE A 126 40.29 -13.63 -4.78
C PHE A 126 41.17 -13.45 -6.03
N LEU A 127 40.72 -12.67 -7.02
CA LEU A 127 41.51 -12.34 -8.22
C LEU A 127 42.70 -11.42 -7.90
N ARG A 128 42.60 -10.60 -6.86
CA ARG A 128 43.71 -9.77 -6.39
C ARG A 128 44.72 -10.60 -5.58
N TRP A 129 44.28 -11.63 -4.86
CA TRP A 129 45.14 -12.56 -4.10
C TRP A 129 45.95 -13.50 -5.00
N LEU A 130 45.36 -13.99 -6.10
CA LEU A 130 46.01 -14.82 -7.13
C LEU A 130 47.12 -14.09 -7.93
N ARG A 131 47.26 -12.78 -7.75
CA ARG A 131 48.26 -11.94 -8.42
C ARG A 131 49.49 -11.65 -7.56
N PHE A 132 49.48 -12.12 -6.30
CA PHE A 132 50.57 -12.02 -5.33
C PHE A 132 51.23 -13.38 -5.02
N PHE A 133 50.89 -14.41 -5.79
CA PHE A 133 51.64 -15.66 -5.99
C PHE A 133 51.86 -15.85 -7.49
#